data_AF-A0A9D5X3H2-F1
#
_entry.id   AF-A0A9D5X3H2-F1
#
_cell.length_a   1.000
_cell.length_b   1.000
_cell.length_c   1.000
_cell.angle_alpha   90.00
_cell.angle_beta   90.00
_cell.angle_gamma   90.00
#
_symmetry.space_group_name_H-M   'P 1'
#
loop_
_entity.id
_entity.type
_entity.pdbx_description
1 polymer ?
#
loop_
_entity_poly.entity_id
_entity_poly.type
_entity_poly.pdbx_seq_one_letter_code
_entity_poly.pdbx_strand_id
1 'polypeptide(L)'
;MRDLSLLQYDIKNSDVRQIYCDAIASYNVGAYRSTLLTMWLAAYVDLISKIELVANNGSIKDFQDKIKFIQENPNEKSISVSLEIEREIINKAKDCNLIDSEGERALNALRNCRHKCAHPMIGSSYIFSPTEEETRYLVSSIVDNCLSLSSLPKNNKIIGYFYKDLVENFPLSEDLFDFFRTRYVKNLPENTQRNLVKIIIKGAVNQTTKEELQNLGVNSNNPEIVSKRCIQLVNIIYQINSSMLKEVFKSLSESLIEKNQMRFIGVFSKFKFFTEELSVDQMSICKAKYQNIKNNKDQLCWELFLNGFPADSELKKEADKLFESIEFQSSEENFQKLIDYGFFDRRILIEKCLELL
;
A
#
# COMPACT_ATOMS: atom_id res chain seq x y z
N MET A 1 2.79 13.13 -31.89
CA MET A 1 2.55 11.68 -31.86
C MET A 1 3.40 11.11 -30.73
N ARG A 2 2.86 10.28 -29.83
CA ARG A 2 3.66 9.69 -28.72
C ARG A 2 4.61 8.63 -29.27
N ASP A 3 5.85 8.63 -28.78
CA ASP A 3 6.82 7.59 -29.07
C ASP A 3 6.48 6.33 -28.26
N LEU A 4 6.15 5.24 -28.97
CA LEU A 4 5.82 3.97 -28.34
C LEU A 4 7.00 3.41 -27.54
N SER A 5 8.23 3.70 -27.95
CA SER A 5 9.43 3.22 -27.26
C SER A 5 9.56 3.82 -25.85
N LEU A 6 9.01 5.01 -25.62
CA LEU A 6 9.05 5.67 -24.30
C LEU A 6 7.97 5.16 -23.35
N LEU A 7 6.87 4.61 -23.86
CA LEU A 7 5.76 4.13 -23.05
C LEU A 7 6.14 2.93 -22.17
N GLN A 8 7.23 2.23 -22.47
CA GLN A 8 7.76 1.15 -21.62
C GLN A 8 8.07 1.60 -20.19
N TYR A 9 8.39 2.89 -19.99
CA TYR A 9 8.72 3.44 -18.67
C TYR A 9 7.48 3.59 -17.77
N ASP A 10 6.29 3.61 -18.36
CA ASP A 10 5.03 3.63 -17.62
C ASP A 10 4.62 2.22 -17.16
N ILE A 11 5.19 1.17 -17.75
CA ILE A 11 4.90 -0.23 -17.45
C ILE A 11 5.78 -0.71 -16.30
N LYS A 12 5.17 -1.00 -15.15
CA LYS A 12 5.93 -1.26 -13.91
C LYS A 12 6.40 -2.69 -13.76
N ASN A 13 5.57 -3.67 -14.11
CA ASN A 13 5.93 -5.09 -14.06
C ASN A 13 7.01 -5.36 -15.12
N SER A 14 8.17 -5.91 -14.70
CA SER A 14 9.32 -6.15 -15.60
C SER A 14 9.00 -7.17 -16.69
N ASP A 15 8.25 -8.20 -16.35
CA ASP A 15 7.90 -9.28 -17.28
C ASP A 15 6.93 -8.78 -18.33
N VAL A 16 5.92 -8.01 -17.92
CA VAL A 16 5.00 -7.30 -18.82
C VAL A 16 5.75 -6.30 -19.70
N ARG A 17 6.73 -5.57 -19.15
CA ARG A 17 7.55 -4.62 -19.91
C ARG A 17 8.39 -5.33 -20.96
N GLN A 18 8.94 -6.51 -20.66
CA GLN A 18 9.68 -7.31 -21.62
C GLN A 18 8.78 -7.73 -22.80
N ILE A 19 7.57 -8.23 -22.50
CA ILE A 19 6.60 -8.62 -23.54
C ILE A 19 6.17 -7.39 -24.36
N TYR A 20 6.00 -6.22 -23.73
CA TYR A 20 5.73 -4.97 -24.42
C TYR A 20 6.85 -4.60 -25.40
N CYS A 21 8.12 -4.71 -24.97
CA CYS A 21 9.27 -4.45 -25.84
C CYS A 21 9.27 -5.38 -27.06
N ASP A 22 8.90 -6.65 -26.91
CA ASP A 22 8.75 -7.59 -28.02
C ASP A 22 7.64 -7.16 -29.01
N ALA A 23 6.53 -6.61 -28.49
CA ALA A 23 5.47 -6.06 -29.31
C ALA A 23 5.92 -4.82 -30.10
N ILE A 24 6.72 -3.94 -29.48
CA ILE A 24 7.28 -2.75 -30.15
C ILE A 24 8.36 -3.13 -31.17
N ALA A 25 9.18 -4.14 -30.89
CA ALA A 25 10.11 -4.68 -31.89
C ALA A 25 9.35 -5.18 -33.13
N SER A 26 8.24 -5.90 -32.94
CA SER A 26 7.35 -6.35 -34.02
C SER A 26 6.72 -5.18 -34.77
N TYR A 27 6.34 -4.12 -34.05
CA TYR A 27 5.72 -2.93 -34.64
C TYR A 27 6.69 -2.20 -35.57
N ASN A 28 7.94 -2.02 -35.13
CA ASN A 28 8.98 -1.30 -35.86
C ASN A 28 9.37 -1.97 -37.18
N VAL A 29 9.15 -3.28 -37.31
CA VAL A 29 9.38 -4.03 -38.57
C VAL A 29 8.12 -4.18 -39.43
N GLY A 30 7.02 -3.51 -39.06
CA GLY A 30 5.75 -3.58 -39.79
C GLY A 30 4.93 -4.86 -39.56
N ALA A 31 5.28 -5.67 -38.56
CA ALA A 31 4.57 -6.90 -38.23
C ALA A 31 3.37 -6.64 -37.31
N TYR A 32 2.41 -5.85 -37.78
CA TYR A 32 1.32 -5.32 -36.95
C TYR A 32 0.39 -6.39 -36.34
N ARG A 33 0.15 -7.49 -37.06
CA ARG A 33 -0.59 -8.64 -36.50
C ARG A 33 0.14 -9.23 -35.29
N SER A 34 1.46 -9.41 -35.39
CA SER A 34 2.30 -9.91 -34.30
C SER A 34 2.33 -8.92 -33.15
N THR A 35 2.43 -7.60 -33.43
CA THR A 35 2.33 -6.57 -32.40
C THR A 35 1.08 -6.71 -31.56
N LEU A 36 -0.11 -6.84 -32.18
CA LEU A 36 -1.36 -6.94 -31.43
C LEU A 36 -1.53 -8.27 -30.70
N LEU A 37 -1.01 -9.38 -31.24
CA LEU A 37 -0.96 -10.66 -30.54
C LEU A 37 -0.09 -10.57 -29.28
N THR A 38 1.10 -10.00 -29.39
CA THR A 38 2.02 -9.83 -28.27
C THR A 38 1.52 -8.80 -27.26
N MET A 39 0.86 -7.72 -27.71
CA MET A 39 0.20 -6.77 -26.81
C MET A 39 -0.93 -7.40 -26.00
N TRP A 40 -1.70 -8.32 -26.61
CA TRP A 40 -2.71 -9.07 -25.87
C TRP A 40 -2.08 -9.95 -24.79
N LEU A 41 -0.94 -10.60 -25.09
CA LEU A 41 -0.19 -11.35 -24.09
C LEU A 41 0.28 -10.44 -22.94
N ALA A 42 0.83 -9.25 -23.24
CA ALA A 42 1.24 -8.29 -22.21
C ALA A 42 0.05 -7.89 -21.30
N ALA A 43 -1.10 -7.55 -21.89
CA ALA A 43 -2.30 -7.21 -21.15
C ALA A 43 -2.84 -8.39 -20.33
N TYR A 44 -2.82 -9.60 -20.87
CA TYR A 44 -3.28 -10.80 -20.19
C TYR A 44 -2.44 -11.11 -18.95
N VAL A 45 -1.11 -11.09 -19.09
CA VAL A 45 -0.17 -11.31 -17.96
C VAL A 45 -0.32 -10.22 -16.90
N ASP A 46 -0.41 -8.95 -17.32
CA ASP A 46 -0.62 -7.82 -16.41
C ASP A 46 -1.92 -7.97 -15.61
N LEU A 47 -3.03 -8.30 -16.27
CA LEU A 47 -4.31 -8.50 -15.61
C LEU A 47 -4.31 -9.68 -14.64
N ILE A 48 -3.66 -10.80 -14.99
CA ILE A 48 -3.50 -11.94 -14.06
C ILE A 48 -2.78 -11.47 -12.80
N SER A 49 -1.59 -10.87 -12.95
CA SER A 49 -0.79 -10.42 -11.80
C SER A 49 -1.54 -9.41 -10.94
N LYS A 50 -2.34 -8.52 -11.55
CA LYS A 50 -3.17 -7.56 -10.80
C LYS A 50 -4.29 -8.25 -10.04
N ILE A 51 -4.98 -9.22 -10.64
CA ILE A 51 -6.07 -9.98 -10.03
C ILE A 51 -5.57 -10.87 -8.88
N GLU A 52 -4.37 -11.44 -8.98
CA GLU A 52 -3.78 -12.22 -7.87
C GLU A 52 -3.49 -11.37 -6.63
N LEU A 53 -3.22 -10.08 -6.81
CA LEU A 53 -3.00 -9.13 -5.72
C LEU A 53 -4.31 -8.61 -5.11
N VAL A 54 -5.47 -8.89 -5.72
CA VAL A 54 -6.79 -8.52 -5.21
C VAL A 54 -7.10 -9.34 -3.95
N ALA A 55 -7.64 -8.68 -2.92
CA ALA A 55 -8.02 -9.34 -1.69
C ALA A 55 -9.18 -10.31 -1.95
N ASN A 56 -9.03 -11.56 -1.51
CA ASN A 56 -10.06 -12.59 -1.66
C ASN A 56 -11.34 -12.18 -0.93
N ASN A 57 -12.29 -11.59 -1.65
CA ASN A 57 -13.69 -11.58 -1.30
C ASN A 57 -14.36 -12.74 -2.07
N GLY A 58 -15.40 -13.34 -1.52
CA GLY A 58 -15.96 -14.59 -2.08
C GLY A 58 -16.26 -14.56 -3.60
N SER A 59 -16.51 -13.38 -4.20
CA SER A 59 -16.80 -13.22 -5.62
C SER A 59 -15.59 -13.29 -6.57
N ILE A 60 -14.37 -13.01 -6.09
CA ILE A 60 -13.14 -13.13 -6.89
C ILE A 60 -12.36 -14.41 -6.59
N LYS A 61 -12.59 -15.01 -5.42
CA LYS A 61 -11.88 -16.20 -4.94
C LYS A 61 -11.94 -17.34 -5.95
N ASP A 62 -13.12 -17.69 -6.45
CA ASP A 62 -13.28 -18.78 -7.43
C ASP A 62 -12.44 -18.53 -8.70
N PHE A 63 -12.29 -17.27 -9.11
CA PHE A 63 -11.49 -16.92 -10.28
C PHE A 63 -9.98 -17.01 -9.99
N GLN A 64 -9.56 -16.58 -8.80
CA GLN A 64 -8.17 -16.74 -8.34
C GLN A 64 -7.80 -18.22 -8.17
N ASP A 65 -8.73 -19.05 -7.70
CA ASP A 65 -8.53 -20.50 -7.58
C ASP A 65 -8.36 -21.15 -8.97
N LYS A 66 -9.08 -20.67 -10.01
CA LYS A 66 -8.83 -21.08 -11.41
C LYS A 66 -7.42 -20.71 -11.88
N ILE A 67 -6.96 -19.49 -11.59
CA ILE A 67 -5.59 -19.05 -11.95
C ILE A 67 -4.55 -19.96 -11.28
N LYS A 68 -4.69 -20.16 -9.96
CA LYS A 68 -3.79 -21.00 -9.17
C LYS A 68 -3.77 -22.44 -9.66
N PHE A 69 -4.93 -23.00 -9.99
CA PHE A 69 -5.03 -24.35 -10.54
C PHE A 69 -4.17 -24.54 -11.79
N ILE A 70 -4.20 -23.59 -12.73
CA ILE A 70 -3.41 -23.65 -13.97
C ILE A 70 -1.91 -23.54 -13.67
N GLN A 71 -1.50 -22.65 -12.77
CA GLN A 71 -0.11 -22.49 -12.38
C GLN A 71 0.47 -23.75 -11.74
N GLU A 72 -0.32 -24.44 -10.93
CA GLU A 72 0.08 -25.70 -10.26
C GLU A 72 -0.01 -26.92 -11.20
N ASN A 73 -0.83 -26.86 -12.25
CA ASN A 73 -1.12 -27.99 -13.14
C ASN A 73 -0.97 -27.61 -14.63
N PRO A 74 0.24 -27.31 -15.14
CA PRO A 74 0.45 -26.92 -16.53
C PRO A 74 0.41 -28.14 -17.48
N ASN A 75 -0.75 -28.78 -17.61
CA ASN A 75 -1.00 -29.93 -18.49
C ASN A 75 -2.16 -29.65 -19.46
N GLU A 76 -2.45 -30.56 -20.41
CA GLU A 76 -3.50 -30.33 -21.42
C GLU A 76 -4.90 -29.98 -20.85
N LYS A 77 -5.22 -30.42 -19.62
CA LYS A 77 -6.49 -30.06 -18.96
C LYS A 77 -6.53 -28.58 -18.54
N SER A 78 -5.40 -27.90 -18.46
CA SER A 78 -5.31 -26.47 -18.15
C SER A 78 -5.68 -25.57 -19.33
N ILE A 79 -5.71 -26.11 -20.56
CA ILE A 79 -6.03 -25.33 -21.76
C ILE A 79 -7.49 -24.84 -21.71
N SER A 80 -8.43 -25.71 -21.36
CA SER A 80 -9.85 -25.33 -21.27
C SER A 80 -10.11 -24.26 -20.20
N VAL A 81 -9.43 -24.38 -19.05
CA VAL A 81 -9.49 -23.41 -17.95
C VAL A 81 -8.81 -22.09 -18.36
N SER A 82 -7.69 -22.14 -19.08
CA SER A 82 -7.02 -20.95 -19.62
C SER A 82 -7.92 -20.16 -20.55
N LEU A 83 -8.67 -20.84 -21.42
CA LEU A 83 -9.65 -20.23 -22.32
C LEU A 83 -10.85 -19.65 -21.58
N GLU A 84 -11.23 -20.22 -20.45
CA GLU A 84 -12.27 -19.67 -19.57
C GLU A 84 -11.79 -18.39 -18.89
N ILE A 85 -10.58 -18.40 -18.33
CA ILE A 85 -9.93 -17.21 -17.75
C ILE A 85 -9.84 -16.11 -18.80
N GLU A 86 -9.34 -16.39 -20.01
CA GLU A 86 -9.25 -15.40 -21.10
C GLU A 86 -10.62 -14.78 -21.44
N ARG A 87 -11.71 -15.54 -21.30
CA ARG A 87 -13.07 -15.04 -21.55
C ARG A 87 -13.58 -14.10 -20.47
N GLU A 88 -13.23 -14.35 -19.21
CA GLU A 88 -13.76 -13.64 -18.06
C GLU A 88 -12.85 -12.50 -17.56
N ILE A 89 -11.55 -12.53 -17.89
CA ILE A 89 -10.52 -11.69 -17.25
C ILE A 89 -10.80 -10.18 -17.32
N ILE A 90 -11.31 -9.67 -18.46
CA ILE A 90 -11.64 -8.24 -18.59
C ILE A 90 -12.79 -7.86 -17.65
N ASN A 91 -13.84 -8.69 -17.57
CA ASN A 91 -14.98 -8.45 -16.69
C ASN A 91 -14.54 -8.50 -15.22
N LYS A 92 -13.72 -9.49 -14.85
CA LYS A 92 -13.17 -9.60 -13.49
C LYS A 92 -12.27 -8.42 -13.13
N ALA A 93 -11.44 -7.95 -14.06
CA ALA A 93 -10.62 -6.76 -13.85
C ALA A 93 -11.49 -5.51 -13.59
N LYS A 94 -12.60 -5.35 -14.31
CA LYS A 94 -13.57 -4.27 -14.11
C LYS A 94 -14.30 -4.41 -12.76
N ASP A 95 -14.77 -5.61 -12.41
CA ASP A 95 -15.44 -5.88 -11.13
C ASP A 95 -14.53 -5.57 -9.93
N CYS A 96 -13.23 -5.83 -10.10
CA CYS A 96 -12.18 -5.51 -9.13
C CYS A 96 -11.75 -4.04 -9.14
N ASN A 97 -12.32 -3.20 -10.02
CA ASN A 97 -11.91 -1.80 -10.24
C ASN A 97 -10.41 -1.63 -10.58
N LEU A 98 -9.82 -2.62 -11.26
CA LEU A 98 -8.44 -2.54 -11.78
C LEU A 98 -8.40 -1.72 -13.08
N ILE A 99 -9.51 -1.70 -13.81
CA ILE A 99 -9.74 -0.90 -15.02
C ILE A 99 -11.08 -0.17 -14.89
N ASP A 100 -11.25 0.92 -15.65
CA ASP A 100 -12.52 1.63 -15.80
C ASP A 100 -13.20 1.28 -17.15
N SER A 101 -14.28 1.99 -17.49
CA SER A 101 -15.03 1.76 -18.74
C SER A 101 -14.19 2.00 -19.99
N GLU A 102 -13.24 2.93 -19.93
CA GLU A 102 -12.32 3.18 -21.05
C GLU A 102 -11.32 2.02 -21.19
N GLY A 103 -10.78 1.54 -20.07
CA GLY A 103 -9.94 0.33 -20.05
C GLY A 103 -10.65 -0.91 -20.56
N GLU A 104 -11.90 -1.15 -20.15
CA GLU A 104 -12.72 -2.24 -20.68
C GLU A 104 -12.91 -2.12 -22.20
N ARG A 105 -13.21 -0.91 -22.70
CA ARG A 105 -13.38 -0.67 -24.14
C ARG A 105 -12.08 -0.94 -24.91
N ALA A 106 -10.95 -0.43 -24.40
CA ALA A 106 -9.64 -0.62 -25.01
C ALA A 106 -9.24 -2.10 -25.06
N LEU A 107 -9.39 -2.82 -23.95
CA LEU A 107 -9.09 -4.25 -23.85
C LEU A 107 -9.98 -5.10 -24.77
N ASN A 108 -11.28 -4.78 -24.85
CA ASN A 108 -12.19 -5.46 -25.78
C ASN A 108 -11.83 -5.17 -27.24
N ALA A 109 -11.42 -3.94 -27.57
CA ALA A 109 -10.95 -3.60 -28.91
C ALA A 109 -9.68 -4.39 -29.29
N LEU A 110 -8.70 -4.47 -28.37
CA LEU A 110 -7.50 -5.28 -28.55
C LEU A 110 -7.85 -6.77 -28.71
N ARG A 111 -8.70 -7.33 -27.85
CA ARG A 111 -9.15 -8.72 -27.91
C ARG A 111 -9.81 -9.06 -29.24
N ASN A 112 -10.72 -8.21 -29.71
CA ASN A 112 -11.40 -8.38 -30.99
C ASN A 112 -10.42 -8.29 -32.16
N CYS A 113 -9.46 -7.37 -32.10
CA CYS A 113 -8.43 -7.25 -33.14
C CYS A 113 -7.51 -8.48 -33.15
N ARG A 114 -7.11 -8.98 -31.97
CA ARG A 114 -6.36 -10.22 -31.79
C ARG A 114 -7.09 -11.41 -32.40
N HIS A 115 -8.40 -11.55 -32.15
CA HIS A 115 -9.21 -12.62 -32.75
C HIS A 115 -9.18 -12.58 -34.27
N LYS A 116 -9.35 -11.39 -34.88
CA LYS A 116 -9.24 -11.21 -36.34
C LYS A 116 -7.83 -11.50 -36.86
N CYS A 117 -6.79 -11.14 -36.11
CA CYS A 117 -5.39 -11.39 -36.50
C CYS A 117 -5.02 -12.87 -36.45
N ALA A 118 -5.56 -13.62 -35.48
CA ALA A 118 -5.24 -15.03 -35.25
C ALA A 118 -6.07 -15.99 -36.12
N HIS A 119 -7.34 -15.65 -36.39
CA HIS A 119 -8.27 -16.53 -37.07
C HIS A 119 -8.64 -16.00 -38.46
N PRO A 120 -8.37 -16.74 -39.55
CA PRO A 120 -8.85 -16.37 -40.87
C PRO A 120 -10.38 -16.43 -40.90
N MET A 121 -11.01 -15.55 -41.68
CA MET A 121 -12.45 -15.64 -41.92
C MET A 121 -12.76 -16.93 -42.68
N ILE A 122 -13.62 -17.77 -42.09
CA ILE A 122 -14.05 -19.03 -42.70
C ILE A 122 -14.72 -18.70 -44.05
N GLY A 123 -14.16 -19.25 -45.13
CA GLY A 123 -14.67 -19.03 -46.50
C GLY A 123 -14.08 -17.81 -47.23
N SER A 124 -13.09 -17.12 -46.67
CA SER A 124 -12.39 -16.02 -47.33
C SER A 124 -10.88 -16.28 -47.41
N SER A 125 -10.26 -15.94 -48.55
CA SER A 125 -8.80 -15.89 -48.70
C SER A 125 -8.18 -14.62 -48.08
N TYR A 126 -9.02 -13.70 -47.60
CA TYR A 126 -8.58 -12.47 -46.97
C TYR A 126 -7.98 -12.75 -45.57
N ILE A 127 -6.71 -12.40 -45.42
CA ILE A 127 -6.01 -12.39 -44.13
C ILE A 127 -6.11 -10.96 -43.58
N PHE A 128 -6.81 -10.80 -42.47
CA PHE A 128 -6.91 -9.50 -41.81
C PHE A 128 -5.52 -8.99 -41.39
N SER A 129 -5.20 -7.76 -41.77
CA SER A 129 -4.04 -7.02 -41.29
C SER A 129 -4.50 -5.64 -40.83
N PRO A 130 -4.23 -5.25 -39.57
CA PRO A 130 -4.50 -3.90 -39.09
C PRO A 130 -3.53 -2.90 -39.76
N THR A 131 -3.92 -1.63 -39.82
CA THR A 131 -3.02 -0.56 -40.28
C THR A 131 -1.98 -0.19 -39.21
N GLU A 132 -0.97 0.57 -39.61
CA GLU A 132 0.03 1.11 -38.68
C GLU A 132 -0.64 1.96 -37.59
N GLU A 133 -1.57 2.83 -37.97
CA GLU A 133 -2.23 3.79 -37.09
C GLU A 133 -3.20 3.09 -36.14
N GLU A 134 -3.98 2.11 -36.63
CA GLU A 134 -4.85 1.28 -35.79
C GLU A 134 -4.03 0.56 -34.72
N THR A 135 -2.87 0.03 -35.12
CA THR A 135 -1.97 -0.69 -34.22
C THR A 135 -1.38 0.24 -33.18
N ARG A 136 -0.88 1.41 -33.59
CA ARG A 136 -0.32 2.42 -32.67
C ARG A 136 -1.37 2.93 -31.69
N TYR A 137 -2.59 3.17 -32.15
CA TYR A 137 -3.70 3.58 -31.31
C TYR A 137 -3.99 2.53 -30.24
N LEU A 138 -4.16 1.26 -30.62
CA LEU A 138 -4.42 0.18 -29.68
C LEU A 138 -3.27 -0.01 -28.68
N VAL A 139 -2.01 0.02 -29.14
CA VAL A 139 -0.83 -0.10 -28.25
C VAL A 139 -0.84 1.00 -27.19
N SER A 140 -0.94 2.26 -27.61
CA SER A 140 -0.92 3.40 -26.68
C SER A 140 -2.12 3.40 -25.73
N SER A 141 -3.32 3.07 -26.24
CA SER A 141 -4.53 2.96 -25.45
C SER A 141 -4.42 1.89 -24.37
N ILE A 142 -3.76 0.76 -24.65
CA ILE A 142 -3.61 -0.34 -23.70
C ILE A 142 -2.57 -0.02 -22.62
N VAL A 143 -1.52 0.72 -22.96
CA VAL A 143 -0.60 1.24 -21.94
C VAL A 143 -1.35 2.17 -20.99
N ASP A 144 -2.06 3.17 -21.52
CA ASP A 144 -2.73 4.19 -20.71
C ASP A 144 -3.84 3.61 -19.81
N ASN A 145 -4.59 2.63 -20.33
CA ASN A 145 -5.82 2.16 -19.68
C ASN A 145 -5.70 0.77 -19.07
N CYS A 146 -4.54 0.12 -19.17
CA CYS A 146 -4.27 -1.17 -18.53
C CYS A 146 -2.86 -1.21 -17.93
N LEU A 147 -1.81 -1.26 -18.76
CA LEU A 147 -0.46 -1.65 -18.31
C LEU A 147 0.19 -0.64 -17.35
N SER A 148 -0.10 0.65 -17.50
CA SER A 148 0.41 1.70 -16.60
C SER A 148 -0.35 1.78 -15.27
N LEU A 149 -1.53 1.16 -15.19
CA LEU A 149 -2.37 1.22 -13.99
C LEU A 149 -1.78 0.38 -12.85
N SER A 150 -2.00 0.83 -11.61
CA SER A 150 -1.63 0.10 -10.40
C SER A 150 -2.44 -1.19 -10.26
N SER A 151 -1.88 -2.19 -9.56
CA SER A 151 -2.60 -3.38 -9.09
C SER A 151 -3.54 -3.10 -7.92
N LEU A 152 -3.49 -1.91 -7.32
CA LEU A 152 -4.43 -1.50 -6.29
C LEU A 152 -5.70 -0.88 -6.91
N PRO A 153 -6.90 -1.22 -6.39
CA PRO A 153 -8.15 -0.67 -6.92
C PRO A 153 -8.23 0.85 -6.73
N LYS A 154 -8.81 1.54 -7.72
CA LYS A 154 -9.10 2.98 -7.64
C LYS A 154 -10.16 3.29 -6.55
N ASN A 155 -10.17 4.52 -6.03
CA ASN A 155 -11.15 5.09 -5.06
C ASN A 155 -11.06 4.56 -3.62
N ASN A 156 -12.09 4.81 -2.79
CA ASN A 156 -12.15 4.49 -1.35
C ASN A 156 -11.89 3.01 -1.02
N LYS A 157 -11.98 2.10 -2.01
CA LYS A 157 -11.67 0.68 -1.81
C LYS A 157 -10.21 0.46 -1.40
N ILE A 158 -9.28 1.32 -1.83
CA ILE A 158 -7.86 1.21 -1.45
C ILE A 158 -7.64 1.20 0.07
N ILE A 159 -8.53 1.85 0.83
CA ILE A 159 -8.47 1.90 2.29
C ILE A 159 -8.65 0.49 2.86
N GLY A 160 -9.66 -0.27 2.41
CA GLY A 160 -9.86 -1.65 2.86
C GLY A 160 -8.65 -2.54 2.57
N TYR A 161 -8.02 -2.36 1.41
CA TYR A 161 -6.77 -3.06 1.04
C TYR A 161 -5.61 -2.66 1.93
N PHE A 162 -5.47 -1.36 2.21
CA PHE A 162 -4.46 -0.86 3.11
C PHE A 162 -4.60 -1.47 4.51
N TYR A 163 -5.82 -1.50 5.07
CA TYR A 163 -6.06 -2.14 6.36
C TYR A 163 -5.85 -3.65 6.33
N LYS A 164 -6.21 -4.33 5.24
CA LYS A 164 -5.90 -5.75 5.06
C LYS A 164 -4.40 -6.00 5.09
N ASP A 165 -3.62 -5.18 4.38
CA ASP A 165 -2.16 -5.28 4.40
C ASP A 165 -1.58 -4.91 5.76
N LEU A 166 -2.19 -3.98 6.51
CA LEU A 166 -1.84 -3.70 7.90
C LEU A 166 -2.21 -4.81 8.88
N VAL A 167 -3.03 -5.80 8.52
CA VAL A 167 -3.45 -6.89 9.43
C VAL A 167 -2.82 -8.23 9.03
N GLU A 168 -2.86 -8.56 7.75
CA GLU A 168 -2.50 -9.89 7.23
C GLU A 168 -1.16 -9.86 6.48
N ASN A 169 -0.96 -8.92 5.56
CA ASN A 169 0.16 -8.95 4.61
C ASN A 169 1.28 -7.96 4.94
N PHE A 170 1.43 -7.59 6.20
CA PHE A 170 2.43 -6.60 6.58
C PHE A 170 3.82 -7.21 6.49
N PRO A 171 4.75 -6.63 5.72
CA PRO A 171 6.06 -7.22 5.48
C PRO A 171 6.95 -7.17 6.73
N LEU A 172 8.07 -7.90 6.67
CA LEU A 172 9.13 -7.78 7.66
C LEU A 172 9.78 -6.40 7.60
N SER A 173 10.43 -5.98 8.70
CA SER A 173 11.02 -4.64 8.83
C SER A 173 12.03 -4.30 7.72
N GLU A 174 12.77 -5.29 7.23
CA GLU A 174 13.76 -5.12 6.16
C GLU A 174 13.12 -4.79 4.80
N ASP A 175 11.96 -5.39 4.51
CA ASP A 175 11.23 -5.20 3.25
C ASP A 175 10.22 -4.05 3.30
N LEU A 176 9.92 -3.54 4.49
CA LEU A 176 8.82 -2.59 4.72
C LEU A 176 8.97 -1.30 3.90
N PHE A 177 10.20 -0.79 3.77
CA PHE A 177 10.47 0.42 2.99
C PHE A 177 10.08 0.24 1.53
N ASP A 178 10.57 -0.83 0.89
CA ASP A 178 10.34 -1.09 -0.53
C ASP A 178 8.90 -1.50 -0.81
N PHE A 179 8.28 -2.27 0.09
CA PHE A 179 6.86 -2.60 0.04
C PHE A 179 6.02 -1.32 0.02
N PHE A 180 6.18 -0.43 1.01
CA PHE A 180 5.34 0.76 1.11
C PHE A 180 5.60 1.75 -0.03
N ARG A 181 6.88 1.97 -0.37
CA ARG A 181 7.28 2.85 -1.47
C ARG A 181 6.70 2.38 -2.80
N THR A 182 6.77 1.09 -3.09
CA THR A 182 6.31 0.56 -4.38
C THR A 182 4.79 0.48 -4.43
N ARG A 183 4.15 -0.08 -3.39
CA ARG A 183 2.71 -0.34 -3.37
C ARG A 183 1.88 0.93 -3.16
N TYR A 184 2.29 1.82 -2.25
CA TYR A 184 1.46 2.96 -1.80
C TYR A 184 2.01 4.35 -2.12
N VAL A 185 3.21 4.47 -2.67
CA VAL A 185 3.77 5.77 -3.06
C VAL A 185 3.89 5.86 -4.59
N LYS A 186 4.78 5.09 -5.22
CA LYS A 186 5.03 5.15 -6.67
C LYS A 186 3.79 4.91 -7.54
N ASN A 187 2.80 4.19 -7.01
CA ASN A 187 1.69 3.67 -7.79
C ASN A 187 0.37 4.40 -7.56
N LEU A 188 0.37 5.45 -6.72
CA LEU A 188 -0.85 6.15 -6.35
C LEU A 188 -0.75 7.64 -6.66
N PRO A 189 -1.85 8.30 -7.06
CA PRO A 189 -1.91 9.75 -7.16
C PRO A 189 -1.56 10.42 -5.82
N GLU A 190 -0.94 11.58 -5.86
CA GLU A 190 -0.51 12.31 -4.66
C GLU A 190 -1.65 12.55 -3.66
N ASN A 191 -2.86 12.85 -4.15
CA ASN A 191 -4.05 12.99 -3.29
C ASN A 191 -4.40 11.71 -2.53
N THR A 192 -4.26 10.54 -3.17
CA THR A 192 -4.49 9.25 -2.52
C THR A 192 -3.39 8.96 -1.50
N GLN A 193 -2.12 9.25 -1.84
CA GLN A 193 -1.01 9.14 -0.90
C GLN A 193 -1.25 10.00 0.35
N ARG A 194 -1.64 11.27 0.16
CA ARG A 194 -1.96 12.20 1.26
C ARG A 194 -3.09 11.69 2.15
N ASN A 195 -4.10 11.07 1.55
CA ASN A 195 -5.19 10.43 2.31
C ASN A 195 -4.71 9.19 3.09
N LEU A 196 -3.82 8.37 2.52
CA LEU A 196 -3.20 7.26 3.25
C LEU A 196 -2.31 7.76 4.39
N VAL A 197 -1.52 8.82 4.19
CA VAL A 197 -0.73 9.46 5.27
C VAL A 197 -1.63 9.96 6.40
N LYS A 198 -2.79 10.56 6.08
CA LYS A 198 -3.80 10.95 7.09
C LYS A 198 -4.29 9.73 7.88
N ILE A 199 -4.59 8.62 7.21
CA ILE A 199 -5.03 7.37 7.84
C ILE A 199 -3.94 6.80 8.74
N ILE A 200 -2.68 6.81 8.28
CA ILE A 200 -1.53 6.29 9.04
C ILE A 200 -1.28 7.11 10.30
N ILE A 201 -1.27 8.44 10.18
CA ILE A 201 -1.12 9.33 11.35
C ILE A 201 -2.26 9.10 12.34
N LYS A 202 -3.51 9.06 11.86
CA LYS A 202 -4.67 8.81 12.72
C LYS A 202 -4.64 7.42 13.34
N GLY A 203 -4.21 6.39 12.63
CA GLY A 203 -4.14 5.02 13.14
C GLY A 203 -2.98 4.79 14.13
N ALA A 204 -1.88 5.55 14.00
CA ALA A 204 -0.80 5.53 14.98
C ALA A 204 -1.25 6.12 16.33
N VAL A 205 -2.01 7.22 16.28
CA VAL A 205 -2.46 7.94 17.48
C VAL A 205 -3.77 7.38 18.04
N ASN A 206 -4.79 7.17 17.21
CA ASN A 206 -6.07 6.63 17.62
C ASN A 206 -6.07 5.11 17.39
N GLN A 207 -6.32 4.35 18.44
CA GLN A 207 -6.45 2.90 18.32
C GLN A 207 -7.64 2.58 17.43
N THR A 208 -7.41 1.77 16.39
CA THR A 208 -8.49 1.31 15.51
C THR A 208 -9.37 0.34 16.30
N THR A 209 -10.69 0.43 16.15
CA THR A 209 -11.61 -0.48 16.84
C THR A 209 -11.89 -1.73 16.00
N LYS A 210 -12.38 -2.81 16.64
CA LYS A 210 -12.82 -4.01 15.92
C LYS A 210 -14.00 -3.70 14.97
N GLU A 211 -14.89 -2.81 15.38
CA GLU A 211 -16.05 -2.38 14.57
C GLU A 211 -15.61 -1.63 13.31
N GLU A 212 -14.62 -0.73 13.43
CA GLU A 212 -14.04 -0.04 12.27
C GLU A 212 -13.41 -1.01 11.27
N LEU A 213 -12.69 -2.04 11.75
CA LEU A 213 -12.11 -3.07 10.89
C LEU A 213 -13.18 -3.90 10.20
N GLN A 214 -14.24 -4.29 10.92
CA GLN A 214 -15.37 -5.03 10.35
C GLN A 214 -16.08 -4.23 9.26
N ASN A 215 -16.30 -2.93 9.47
CA ASN A 215 -16.88 -2.03 8.47
C ASN A 215 -16.02 -1.92 7.20
N LEU A 216 -14.71 -2.15 7.31
CA LEU A 216 -13.77 -2.19 6.19
C LEU A 216 -13.61 -3.59 5.58
N GLY A 217 -14.33 -4.60 6.08
CA GLY A 217 -14.26 -5.99 5.63
C GLY A 217 -12.99 -6.72 6.08
N VAL A 218 -12.34 -6.25 7.14
CA VAL A 218 -11.11 -6.83 7.69
C VAL A 218 -11.41 -7.43 9.07
N ASN A 219 -11.09 -8.70 9.27
CA ASN A 219 -11.28 -9.36 10.56
C ASN A 219 -9.94 -9.49 11.28
N SER A 220 -9.79 -8.84 12.43
CA SER A 220 -8.62 -8.98 13.30
C SER A 220 -9.01 -9.23 14.75
N ASN A 221 -8.38 -10.21 15.38
CA ASN A 221 -8.52 -10.46 16.82
C ASN A 221 -7.68 -9.48 17.67
N ASN A 222 -6.70 -8.82 17.05
CA ASN A 222 -5.82 -7.84 17.70
C ASN A 222 -5.81 -6.53 16.90
N PRO A 223 -6.73 -5.60 17.17
CA PRO A 223 -6.76 -4.32 16.46
C PRO A 223 -5.59 -3.39 16.81
N GLU A 224 -4.93 -3.57 17.97
CA GLU A 224 -3.75 -2.77 18.35
C GLU A 224 -2.57 -2.96 17.38
N ILE A 225 -2.52 -4.09 16.66
CA ILE A 225 -1.48 -4.35 15.66
C ILE A 225 -1.45 -3.29 14.56
N VAL A 226 -2.60 -2.72 14.24
CA VAL A 226 -2.75 -1.66 13.25
C VAL A 226 -2.00 -0.42 13.72
N SER A 227 -2.17 -0.01 14.97
CA SER A 227 -1.48 1.15 15.53
C SER A 227 0.03 0.95 15.56
N LYS A 228 0.50 -0.23 15.98
CA LYS A 228 1.94 -0.58 15.93
C LYS A 228 2.52 -0.45 14.52
N ARG A 229 1.84 -1.02 13.52
CA ARG A 229 2.27 -0.98 12.12
C ARG A 229 2.19 0.42 11.51
N CYS A 230 1.19 1.22 11.89
CA CYS A 230 1.11 2.63 11.53
C CYS A 230 2.29 3.44 12.08
N ILE A 231 2.72 3.20 13.34
CA ILE A 231 3.92 3.85 13.91
C ILE A 231 5.17 3.51 13.09
N GLN A 232 5.34 2.24 12.69
CA GLN A 232 6.44 1.84 11.81
C GLN A 232 6.38 2.58 10.46
N LEU A 233 5.19 2.69 9.86
CA LEU A 233 5.00 3.41 8.61
C LEU A 233 5.26 4.91 8.72
N VAL A 234 4.98 5.57 9.85
CA VAL A 234 5.34 6.99 10.05
C VAL A 234 6.86 7.20 9.85
N ASN A 235 7.69 6.29 10.38
CA ASN A 235 9.15 6.35 10.18
C ASN A 235 9.53 6.19 8.69
N ILE A 236 8.88 5.28 7.97
CA ILE A 236 9.10 5.04 6.54
C ILE A 236 8.67 6.25 5.70
N ILE A 237 7.49 6.83 5.98
CA ILE A 237 7.00 8.03 5.28
C ILE A 237 7.97 9.20 5.48
N TYR A 238 8.50 9.38 6.70
CA TYR A 238 9.47 10.44 6.98
C TYR A 238 10.72 10.33 6.10
N GLN A 239 11.17 9.11 5.77
CA GLN A 239 12.29 8.86 4.88
C GLN A 239 11.95 9.07 3.40
N ILE A 240 10.73 8.71 2.98
CA ILE A 240 10.30 8.78 1.58
C ILE A 240 9.87 10.19 1.17
N ASN A 241 9.04 10.85 1.99
CA ASN A 241 8.43 12.13 1.70
C ASN A 241 8.15 12.92 3.00
N SER A 242 9.20 13.54 3.54
CA SER A 242 9.13 14.29 4.80
C SER A 242 8.23 15.53 4.70
N SER A 243 8.18 16.21 3.56
CA SER A 243 7.33 17.41 3.39
C SER A 243 5.84 17.06 3.48
N MET A 244 5.39 16.01 2.79
CA MET A 244 3.99 15.56 2.88
C MET A 244 3.62 15.14 4.31
N LEU A 245 4.52 14.43 5.01
CA LEU A 245 4.29 14.05 6.40
C LEU A 245 4.10 15.28 7.29
N LYS A 246 4.99 16.29 7.18
CA LYS A 246 4.91 17.54 7.94
C LYS A 246 3.61 18.30 7.68
N GLU A 247 3.23 18.46 6.41
CA GLU A 247 1.98 19.14 6.03
C GLU A 247 0.75 18.46 6.63
N VAL A 248 0.67 17.13 6.51
CA VAL A 248 -0.48 16.37 7.04
C VAL A 248 -0.46 16.37 8.58
N PHE A 249 0.70 16.20 9.20
CA PHE A 249 0.87 16.30 10.64
C PHE A 249 0.36 17.63 11.18
N LYS A 250 0.80 18.75 10.58
CA LYS A 250 0.36 20.10 10.96
C LYS A 250 -1.14 20.27 10.82
N SER A 251 -1.74 19.72 9.75
CA SER A 251 -3.19 19.80 9.54
C SER A 251 -4.04 19.01 10.56
N LEU A 252 -3.42 18.04 11.27
CA LEU A 252 -4.12 17.16 12.21
C LEU A 252 -3.73 17.41 13.68
N SER A 253 -2.67 18.19 13.94
CA SER A 253 -2.05 18.31 15.27
C SER A 253 -3.02 18.80 16.33
N GLU A 254 -3.81 19.85 16.05
CA GLU A 254 -4.80 20.39 16.98
C GLU A 254 -5.81 19.31 17.41
N SER A 255 -6.46 18.66 16.45
CA SER A 255 -7.48 17.65 16.75
C SER A 255 -6.92 16.41 17.46
N LEU A 256 -5.69 16.01 17.14
CA LEU A 256 -5.05 14.85 17.77
C LEU A 256 -4.56 15.16 19.18
N ILE A 257 -4.06 16.38 19.41
CA ILE A 257 -3.76 16.87 20.75
C ILE A 257 -5.06 17.00 21.55
N GLU A 258 -6.20 17.38 21.00
CA GLU A 258 -7.42 17.42 21.84
C GLU A 258 -7.88 16.03 22.28
N LYS A 259 -7.75 15.02 21.39
CA LYS A 259 -8.34 13.69 21.61
C LYS A 259 -7.42 12.69 22.31
N ASN A 260 -6.14 12.63 21.92
CA ASN A 260 -5.23 11.54 22.28
C ASN A 260 -3.80 12.06 22.50
N GLN A 261 -3.64 12.97 23.46
CA GLN A 261 -2.38 13.70 23.76
C GLN A 261 -1.18 12.78 23.97
N MET A 262 -1.34 11.75 24.80
CA MET A 262 -0.24 10.87 25.23
C MET A 262 0.35 10.13 24.04
N ARG A 263 -0.51 9.46 23.26
CA ARG A 263 -0.11 8.76 22.02
C ARG A 263 0.42 9.73 20.97
N PHE A 264 -0.20 10.90 20.81
CA PHE A 264 0.29 11.91 19.87
C PHE A 264 1.74 12.29 20.18
N ILE A 265 2.05 12.58 21.45
CA ILE A 265 3.40 12.92 21.90
C ILE A 265 4.34 11.73 21.72
N GLY A 266 3.96 10.53 22.18
CA GLY A 266 4.84 9.38 22.13
C GLY A 266 5.13 8.84 20.73
N VAL A 267 4.24 9.08 19.76
CA VAL A 267 4.47 8.72 18.36
C VAL A 267 5.39 9.72 17.67
N PHE A 268 5.18 11.03 17.89
CA PHE A 268 5.82 12.06 17.06
C PHE A 268 7.03 12.76 17.69
N SER A 269 7.18 12.79 19.02
CA SER A 269 8.24 13.55 19.69
C SER A 269 9.67 13.14 19.30
N LYS A 270 9.86 11.90 18.83
CA LYS A 270 11.14 11.42 18.26
C LYS A 270 11.56 12.14 16.99
N PHE A 271 10.65 12.75 16.25
CA PHE A 271 10.99 13.45 15.02
C PHE A 271 11.31 14.92 15.31
N LYS A 272 12.37 15.45 14.69
CA LYS A 272 12.74 16.88 14.83
C LYS A 272 11.60 17.81 14.41
N PHE A 273 10.84 17.44 13.39
CA PHE A 273 9.73 18.25 12.91
C PHE A 273 8.61 18.44 13.93
N PHE A 274 8.55 17.61 14.98
CA PHE A 274 7.55 17.75 16.03
C PHE A 274 7.61 19.12 16.69
N THR A 275 8.81 19.64 16.96
CA THR A 275 8.96 20.98 17.53
C THR A 275 8.99 22.09 16.50
N GLU A 276 9.35 21.78 15.25
CA GLU A 276 9.38 22.74 14.13
C GLU A 276 7.96 23.13 13.67
N GLU A 277 7.02 22.19 13.67
CA GLU A 277 5.70 22.38 13.04
C GLU A 277 4.58 22.73 14.04
N LEU A 278 4.79 22.50 15.34
CA LEU A 278 3.81 22.82 16.38
C LEU A 278 3.88 24.29 16.81
N SER A 279 2.73 24.87 17.14
CA SER A 279 2.67 26.20 17.74
C SER A 279 3.24 26.19 19.17
N VAL A 280 3.57 27.39 19.68
CA VAL A 280 4.07 27.56 21.06
C VAL A 280 3.07 27.02 22.09
N ASP A 281 1.77 27.22 21.86
CA ASP A 281 0.71 26.74 22.75
C ASP A 281 0.60 25.21 22.72
N GLN A 282 0.63 24.62 21.52
CA GLN A 282 0.64 23.15 21.36
C GLN A 282 1.85 22.53 22.05
N MET A 283 3.03 23.14 21.87
CA MET A 283 4.26 22.67 22.51
C MET A 283 4.19 22.74 24.04
N SER A 284 3.60 23.81 24.57
CA SER A 284 3.41 23.98 26.01
C SER A 284 2.50 22.89 26.60
N ILE A 285 1.42 22.53 25.88
CA ILE A 285 0.54 21.41 26.26
C ILE A 285 1.33 20.09 26.29
N CYS A 286 2.16 19.82 25.26
CA CYS A 286 2.95 18.60 25.20
C CYS A 286 3.98 18.50 26.34
N LYS A 287 4.68 19.59 26.67
CA LYS A 287 5.63 19.65 27.79
C LYS A 287 4.94 19.39 29.13
N ALA A 288 3.79 20.03 29.36
CA ALA A 288 3.02 19.88 30.59
C ALA A 288 2.61 18.41 30.85
N LYS A 289 2.45 17.60 29.79
CA LYS A 289 2.11 16.18 29.95
C LYS A 289 3.22 15.35 30.57
N TYR A 290 4.47 15.51 30.15
CA TYR A 290 5.59 14.80 30.78
C TYR A 290 5.73 15.14 32.28
N GLN A 291 5.39 16.37 32.67
CA GLN A 291 5.50 16.84 34.05
C GLN A 291 4.34 16.41 34.93
N ASN A 292 3.10 16.53 34.46
CA ASN A 292 1.91 16.35 35.28
C ASN A 292 1.62 14.87 35.63
N ILE A 293 2.14 13.92 34.84
CA ILE A 293 1.93 12.48 35.08
C ILE A 293 2.52 12.03 36.41
N LYS A 294 3.64 12.62 36.82
CA LYS A 294 4.28 12.35 38.12
C LYS A 294 3.32 12.54 39.29
N ASN A 295 2.45 13.53 39.19
CA ASN A 295 1.53 13.89 40.27
C ASN A 295 0.23 13.08 40.23
N ASN A 296 -0.18 12.57 39.06
CA ASN A 296 -1.52 12.02 38.83
C ASN A 296 -1.56 10.49 38.64
N LYS A 297 -0.41 9.78 38.66
CA LYS A 297 -0.33 8.32 38.49
C LYS A 297 -1.14 7.79 37.30
N ASP A 298 -1.01 8.45 36.15
CA ASP A 298 -1.72 8.08 34.93
C ASP A 298 -1.26 6.71 34.44
N GLN A 299 -2.18 5.75 34.36
CA GLN A 299 -1.91 4.35 33.95
C GLN A 299 -1.44 4.22 32.50
N LEU A 300 -1.59 5.27 31.68
CA LEU A 300 -1.21 5.28 30.26
C LEU A 300 0.11 6.02 30.00
N CYS A 301 0.92 6.29 31.02
CA CYS A 301 2.18 7.04 30.88
C CYS A 301 3.19 6.39 29.91
N TRP A 302 3.16 5.06 29.73
CA TRP A 302 3.95 4.35 28.73
C TRP A 302 3.65 4.81 27.29
N GLU A 303 2.46 5.35 27.01
CA GLU A 303 2.11 5.81 25.68
C GLU A 303 2.98 6.98 25.19
N LEU A 304 3.60 7.73 26.11
CA LEU A 304 4.56 8.80 25.79
C LEU A 304 5.89 8.30 25.20
N PHE A 305 6.11 6.98 25.20
CA PHE A 305 7.35 6.36 24.73
C PHE A 305 7.12 5.38 23.55
N LEU A 306 5.93 5.41 22.93
CA LEU A 306 5.51 4.48 21.87
C LEU A 306 6.47 4.35 20.68
N ASN A 307 7.15 5.44 20.29
CA ASN A 307 8.08 5.44 19.16
C ASN A 307 9.48 5.89 19.54
N GLY A 308 9.74 6.31 20.78
CA GLY A 308 10.97 7.02 21.06
C GLY A 308 11.06 7.71 22.39
N PHE A 309 12.30 8.02 22.75
CA PHE A 309 12.56 9.27 23.46
C PHE A 309 12.46 10.45 22.48
N PRO A 310 12.03 11.63 22.96
CA PRO A 310 12.00 12.83 22.13
C PRO A 310 13.35 13.17 21.50
N ALA A 311 13.33 13.70 20.27
CA ALA A 311 14.56 14.24 19.64
C ALA A 311 14.94 15.61 20.17
N ASP A 312 13.96 16.40 20.62
CA ASP A 312 14.19 17.70 21.23
C ASP A 312 14.84 17.57 22.62
N SER A 313 15.85 18.39 22.88
CA SER A 313 16.65 18.30 24.10
C SER A 313 15.89 18.64 25.38
N GLU A 314 14.89 19.53 25.31
CA GLU A 314 14.12 19.95 26.47
C GLU A 314 13.06 18.90 26.80
N LEU A 315 12.31 18.44 25.79
CA LEU A 315 11.37 17.32 25.95
C LEU A 315 12.06 16.04 26.39
N LYS A 316 13.27 15.77 25.89
CA LYS A 316 14.04 14.59 26.29
C LYS A 316 14.39 14.63 27.78
N LYS A 317 14.79 15.78 28.33
CA LYS A 317 15.05 15.92 29.77
C LYS A 317 13.81 15.59 30.61
N GLU A 318 12.64 16.05 30.19
CA GLU A 318 11.40 15.76 30.89
C GLU A 318 10.98 14.28 30.75
N ALA A 319 11.22 13.69 29.58
CA ALA A 319 10.98 12.27 29.33
C ALA A 319 11.92 11.37 30.17
N ASP A 320 13.22 11.69 30.24
CA ASP A 320 14.21 10.97 31.05
C ASP A 320 13.81 11.00 32.53
N LYS A 321 13.45 12.18 33.05
CA LYS A 321 12.95 12.36 34.42
C LYS A 321 11.70 11.54 34.73
N LEU A 322 10.82 11.33 33.75
CA LEU A 322 9.60 10.51 33.91
C LEU A 322 9.96 9.03 33.86
N PHE A 323 10.81 8.61 32.91
CA PHE A 323 11.22 7.22 32.74
C PHE A 323 12.02 6.68 33.96
N GLU A 324 12.78 7.55 34.62
CA GLU A 324 13.53 7.24 35.85
C GLU A 324 12.70 7.34 37.12
N SER A 325 11.43 7.75 37.05
CA SER A 325 10.60 7.92 38.23
C SER A 325 10.12 6.57 38.77
N ILE A 326 10.01 6.46 40.09
CA ILE A 326 9.53 5.24 40.76
C ILE A 326 8.13 4.89 40.26
N GLU A 327 7.28 5.88 40.02
CA GLU A 327 5.91 5.68 39.53
C GLU A 327 5.88 4.99 38.16
N PHE A 328 6.82 5.32 37.27
CA PHE A 328 6.90 4.69 35.96
C PHE A 328 7.51 3.29 36.05
N GLN A 329 8.61 3.14 36.81
CA GLN A 329 9.38 1.90 36.91
C GLN A 329 8.69 0.83 37.77
N SER A 330 7.87 1.20 38.74
CA SER A 330 7.15 0.24 39.58
C SER A 330 6.01 -0.48 38.84
N SER A 331 5.65 -0.03 37.63
CA SER A 331 4.57 -0.62 36.84
C SER A 331 5.12 -1.59 35.80
N GLU A 332 4.97 -2.88 36.05
CA GLU A 332 5.31 -3.94 35.08
C GLU A 332 4.52 -3.78 33.77
N GLU A 333 3.29 -3.28 33.85
CA GLU A 333 2.42 -3.02 32.69
C GLU A 333 3.06 -2.04 31.71
N ASN A 334 3.71 -0.98 32.20
CA ASN A 334 4.38 0.01 31.34
C ASN A 334 5.43 -0.66 30.44
N PHE A 335 6.26 -1.51 31.04
CA PHE A 335 7.33 -2.19 30.32
C PHE A 335 6.79 -3.27 29.39
N GLN A 336 5.81 -4.06 29.83
CA GLN A 336 5.19 -5.08 29.00
C GLN A 336 4.55 -4.44 27.74
N LYS A 337 3.84 -3.33 27.89
CA LYS A 337 3.26 -2.60 26.75
C LYS A 337 4.32 -2.05 25.79
N LEU A 338 5.44 -1.52 26.29
CA LEU A 338 6.53 -1.06 25.42
C LEU A 338 7.22 -2.21 24.67
N ILE A 339 7.35 -3.38 25.31
CA ILE A 339 7.81 -4.62 24.65
C ILE A 339 6.84 -5.03 23.54
N ASP A 340 5.53 -5.02 23.81
CA ASP A 340 4.51 -5.40 22.85
C ASP A 340 4.55 -4.50 21.59
N TYR A 341 4.88 -3.22 21.76
CA TYR A 341 5.10 -2.27 20.67
C TYR A 341 6.49 -2.37 20.01
N GLY A 342 7.39 -3.19 20.54
CA GLY A 342 8.70 -3.48 19.98
C GLY A 342 9.75 -2.40 20.22
N PHE A 343 9.58 -1.59 21.28
CA PHE A 343 10.42 -0.42 21.52
C PHE A 343 11.72 -0.73 22.30
N PHE A 344 11.73 -1.80 23.10
CA PHE A 344 12.91 -2.24 23.84
C PHE A 344 13.25 -3.70 23.51
N ASP A 345 14.54 -4.02 23.36
CA ASP A 345 14.98 -5.42 23.46
C ASP A 345 14.64 -5.90 24.88
N ARG A 346 13.93 -7.02 24.97
CA ARG A 346 13.51 -7.63 26.24
C ARG A 346 14.68 -7.77 27.22
N ARG A 347 15.91 -7.96 26.69
CA ARG A 347 17.15 -8.03 27.47
C ARG A 347 17.52 -6.72 28.19
N ILE A 348 17.41 -5.57 27.50
CA ILE A 348 17.73 -4.24 28.07
C ILE A 348 16.73 -3.88 29.17
N LEU A 349 15.47 -4.28 29.02
CA LEU A 349 14.44 -4.08 30.04
C LEU A 349 14.63 -4.98 31.26
N ILE A 350 14.98 -6.27 31.04
CA ILE A 350 15.25 -7.21 32.13
C ILE A 350 16.48 -6.77 32.93
N GLU A 351 17.55 -6.29 32.28
CA GLU A 351 18.73 -5.75 32.98
C GLU A 351 18.37 -4.55 33.87
N LYS A 352 17.59 -3.59 33.36
CA LYS A 352 17.15 -2.43 34.14
C LYS A 352 16.17 -2.78 35.28
N CYS A 353 15.32 -3.78 35.11
CA CYS A 353 14.44 -4.26 36.19
C CYS A 353 15.20 -5.06 37.26
N LEU A 354 16.27 -5.78 36.88
CA LEU A 354 17.09 -6.57 37.81
C LEU A 354 18.09 -5.74 38.61
N GLU A 355 18.52 -4.57 38.12
CA GLU A 355 19.37 -3.64 38.89
C GLU A 355 18.66 -2.99 40.09
N LEU A 356 17.33 -3.15 40.21
CA LEU A 356 16.48 -2.49 41.22
C LEU A 356 15.83 -3.46 42.23
N LEU A 357 16.12 -4.77 42.13
CA LEU A 357 15.87 -5.78 43.17
C LEU A 357 17.16 -6.05 43.95
#